data_AF-A0A7C2UR49-F1
#
_entry.id   AF-A0A7C2UR49-F1
#
_cell.length_a   1.000
_cell.length_b   1.000
_cell.length_c   1.000
_cell.angle_alpha   90.00
_cell.angle_beta   90.00
_cell.angle_gamma   90.00
#
_symmetry.space_group_name_H-M   'P 1'
#
loop_
_entity.id
_entity.type
_entity.pdbx_description
1 polymer ?
#
loop_
_entity_poly.entity_id
_entity_poly.type
_entity_poly.pdbx_seq_one_letter_code
_entity_poly.pdbx_strand_id
1 'polypeptide(L)'
;MIHQLLHRIAGDPVKYALRIVFIVGVVILLALAFSPKAGAEPLFVAEFETGRVTLTSEPCALKAVTNAPKRVTWLDPNGKVVEGCYGLYKLKLATGYVNIIIGYFADLTLQVIPLSAFRMVRAI
;
A
#
# COMPACT_ATOMS: atom_id res chain seq x y z
N MET A 1 6.60 38.17 -56.40
CA MET A 1 6.79 38.47 -54.96
C MET A 1 5.93 37.62 -54.01
N ILE A 2 5.23 36.58 -54.49
CA ILE A 2 4.39 35.68 -53.67
C ILE A 2 5.14 34.39 -53.27
N HIS A 3 6.23 34.04 -53.97
CA HIS A 3 6.94 32.77 -53.75
C HIS A 3 7.81 32.73 -52.48
N GLN A 4 8.16 33.87 -51.89
CA GLN A 4 8.99 33.92 -50.67
C GLN A 4 8.19 33.86 -49.36
N LEU A 5 6.85 33.97 -49.40
CA LEU A 5 6.01 33.91 -48.20
C LEU A 5 5.66 32.48 -47.76
N LEU A 6 5.74 31.50 -48.67
CA LEU A 6 5.39 30.10 -48.36
C LEU A 6 6.48 29.36 -47.56
N HIS A 7 7.74 29.78 -47.63
CA HIS A 7 8.83 29.16 -46.87
C HIS A 7 8.90 29.57 -45.40
N ARG A 8 8.19 30.63 -44.96
CA ARG A 8 8.17 31.07 -43.56
C ARG A 8 7.13 30.38 -42.68
N ILE A 9 6.16 29.69 -43.27
CA ILE A 9 5.06 29.02 -42.54
C ILE A 9 5.39 27.54 -42.30
N ALA A 10 6.31 26.96 -43.08
CA ALA A 10 6.88 25.63 -42.82
C ALA A 10 7.89 25.72 -41.67
N GLY A 11 7.40 25.83 -40.43
CA GLY A 11 8.25 25.77 -39.25
C GLY A 11 9.05 24.47 -39.25
N ASP A 12 10.33 24.55 -38.86
CA ASP A 12 11.30 23.46 -38.93
C ASP A 12 10.71 22.12 -38.47
N PRO A 13 10.50 21.14 -39.36
CA PRO A 13 9.91 19.85 -39.00
C PRO A 13 10.73 19.14 -37.90
N VAL A 14 12.03 19.44 -37.85
CA VAL A 14 12.97 18.97 -36.82
C VAL A 14 12.64 19.51 -35.43
N LYS A 15 12.22 20.79 -35.31
CA LYS A 15 11.83 21.40 -34.02
C LYS A 15 10.51 20.83 -33.51
N TYR A 16 9.58 20.52 -34.40
CA TYR A 16 8.32 19.88 -34.04
C TYR A 16 8.52 18.43 -33.58
N ALA A 17 9.35 17.66 -34.30
CA ALA A 17 9.68 16.29 -33.91
C ALA A 17 10.34 16.24 -32.51
N LEU A 18 11.29 17.13 -32.23
CA LEU A 18 11.96 17.18 -30.93
C LEU A 18 11.01 17.50 -29.76
N ARG A 19 10.07 18.44 -29.97
CA ARG A 19 9.06 18.78 -28.96
C ARG A 19 8.12 17.61 -28.67
N ILE A 20 7.71 16.87 -29.70
CA ILE A 20 6.84 15.70 -29.54
C ILE A 20 7.56 14.60 -28.76
N VAL A 21 8.82 14.31 -29.11
CA VAL A 21 9.64 13.32 -28.38
C VAL A 21 9.79 13.70 -26.91
N PHE A 22 10.02 14.99 -26.63
CA PHE A 22 10.15 15.48 -25.25
C PHE A 22 8.84 15.32 -24.47
N ILE A 23 7.71 15.70 -25.05
CA ILE A 23 6.40 15.59 -24.40
C ILE A 23 6.04 14.12 -24.14
N VAL A 24 6.23 13.25 -25.14
CA VAL A 24 5.97 11.81 -25.00
C VAL A 24 6.89 11.20 -23.92
N GLY A 25 8.17 11.57 -23.92
CA GLY A 25 9.12 11.14 -22.90
C GLY A 25 8.72 11.56 -21.48
N VAL A 26 8.27 12.81 -21.30
CA VAL A 26 7.79 13.33 -20.01
C VAL A 26 6.52 12.61 -19.57
N VAL A 27 5.57 12.37 -20.48
CA VAL A 27 4.32 11.66 -20.17
C VAL A 27 4.59 10.21 -19.73
N ILE A 28 5.53 9.51 -20.38
CA ILE A 28 5.94 8.15 -19.99
C ILE A 28 6.62 8.15 -18.63
N LEU A 29 7.52 9.11 -18.36
CA LEU A 29 8.19 9.26 -17.06
C LEU A 29 7.19 9.53 -15.93
N LEU A 30 6.19 10.39 -16.17
CA LEU A 30 5.11 10.60 -15.21
C LEU A 30 4.28 9.34 -14.99
N ALA A 31 3.88 8.63 -16.04
CA ALA A 31 3.11 7.39 -15.92
C ALA A 31 3.83 6.33 -15.08
N LEU A 32 5.15 6.24 -15.19
CA LEU A 32 5.97 5.33 -14.38
C LEU A 32 6.11 5.79 -12.92
N ALA A 33 6.16 7.10 -12.66
CA ALA A 33 6.23 7.65 -11.30
C ALA A 33 4.93 7.46 -10.49
N PHE A 34 3.80 7.30 -11.17
CA PHE A 34 2.47 7.14 -10.56
C PHE A 34 1.98 5.70 -10.51
N SER A 35 2.84 4.70 -10.65
CA SER A 35 2.44 3.33 -10.33
C SER A 35 2.13 3.25 -8.84
N PRO A 36 0.86 3.02 -8.43
CA PRO A 36 0.57 2.80 -7.02
C PRO A 36 1.42 1.60 -6.61
N LYS A 37 2.26 1.77 -5.59
CA LYS A 37 2.93 0.63 -4.94
C LYS A 37 1.83 -0.38 -4.70
N ALA A 38 1.93 -1.56 -5.34
CA ALA A 38 0.96 -2.63 -5.21
C ALA A 38 0.64 -2.75 -3.72
N GLY A 39 -0.58 -2.35 -3.34
CA GLY A 39 -0.96 -2.30 -1.94
C GLY A 39 -0.81 -3.70 -1.39
N ALA A 40 -0.04 -3.85 -0.31
CA ALA A 40 0.24 -5.14 0.29
C ALA A 40 -1.00 -6.04 0.31
N GLU A 41 -0.88 -7.23 -0.24
CA GLU A 41 -1.99 -8.14 -0.39
C GLU A 41 -2.56 -8.50 1.01
N PRO A 42 -3.83 -8.17 1.30
CA PRO A 42 -4.43 -8.44 2.59
C PRO A 42 -4.67 -9.95 2.71
N LEU A 43 -4.10 -10.57 3.74
CA LEU A 43 -4.35 -11.98 4.06
C LEU A 43 -5.66 -12.15 4.84
N PHE A 44 -5.84 -11.27 5.82
CA PHE A 44 -6.97 -11.31 6.74
C PHE A 44 -7.44 -9.90 7.05
N VAL A 45 -8.75 -9.74 7.16
CA VAL A 45 -9.38 -8.48 7.55
C VAL A 45 -10.36 -8.75 8.68
N ALA A 46 -10.33 -7.91 9.70
CA ALA A 46 -11.34 -7.84 10.75
C ALA A 46 -11.92 -6.43 10.79
N GLU A 47 -13.24 -6.35 10.81
CA GLU A 47 -13.97 -5.08 10.95
C GLU A 47 -14.55 -5.00 12.36
N PHE A 48 -14.35 -3.84 12.98
CA PHE A 48 -14.82 -3.49 14.31
C PHE A 48 -15.57 -2.17 14.22
N GLU A 49 -16.41 -1.87 15.21
CA GLU A 49 -17.03 -0.54 15.33
C GLU A 49 -15.98 0.58 15.43
N THR A 50 -14.80 0.25 15.96
CA THR A 50 -13.67 1.16 16.17
C THR A 50 -12.67 1.19 15.01
N GLY A 51 -12.95 0.51 13.89
CA GLY A 51 -12.11 0.55 12.70
C GLY A 51 -11.89 -0.81 12.04
N ARG A 52 -10.89 -0.87 11.16
CA ARG A 52 -10.58 -2.09 10.39
C ARG A 52 -9.13 -2.49 10.59
N VAL A 53 -8.91 -3.77 10.90
CA VAL A 53 -7.57 -4.36 11.01
C VAL A 53 -7.28 -5.22 9.81
N THR A 54 -6.15 -4.95 9.17
CA THR A 54 -5.69 -5.72 8.01
C THR A 54 -4.34 -6.34 8.31
N LEU A 55 -4.28 -7.68 8.24
CA LEU A 55 -3.04 -8.45 8.32
C LEU A 55 -2.51 -8.72 6.91
N THR A 56 -1.21 -8.55 6.70
CA THR A 56 -0.56 -8.71 5.40
C THR A 56 0.61 -9.68 5.50
N SER A 57 0.99 -10.29 4.37
CA SER A 57 2.15 -11.21 4.33
C SER A 57 3.50 -10.50 4.42
N GLU A 58 3.50 -9.18 4.28
CA GLU A 58 4.70 -8.35 4.26
C GLU A 58 5.47 -8.38 5.59
N PRO A 59 6.81 -8.27 5.52
CA PRO A 59 7.64 -8.19 6.72
C PRO A 59 7.33 -6.91 7.50
N CYS A 60 7.40 -6.97 8.83
CA CYS A 60 7.25 -5.77 9.63
C CYS A 60 8.46 -4.83 9.49
N ALA A 61 8.19 -3.53 9.32
CA ALA A 61 9.22 -2.50 9.22
C ALA A 61 9.72 -1.98 10.60
N LEU A 62 8.99 -2.23 11.69
CA LEU A 62 9.37 -1.74 13.02
C LEU A 62 10.46 -2.62 13.62
N LYS A 63 11.72 -2.18 13.50
CA LYS A 63 12.90 -2.90 14.00
C LYS A 63 12.88 -3.16 15.51
N ALA A 64 12.13 -2.36 16.27
CA ALA A 64 12.01 -2.52 17.72
C ALA A 64 11.23 -3.79 18.12
N VAL A 65 10.43 -4.36 17.23
CA VAL A 65 9.59 -5.53 17.50
C VAL A 65 10.16 -6.76 16.81
N THR A 66 10.82 -7.62 17.56
CA THR A 66 11.53 -8.80 17.02
C THR A 66 10.69 -10.06 17.02
N ASN A 67 9.63 -10.12 17.83
CA ASN A 67 8.77 -11.29 18.03
C ASN A 67 7.51 -11.30 17.13
N ALA A 68 7.29 -10.25 16.34
CA ALA A 68 6.14 -10.08 15.47
C ALA A 68 6.62 -9.77 14.03
N PRO A 69 6.86 -10.79 13.20
CA PRO A 69 7.60 -10.60 11.95
C PRO A 69 6.76 -10.04 10.79
N LYS A 70 5.44 -9.95 10.93
CA LYS A 70 4.52 -9.60 9.84
C LYS A 70 3.85 -8.24 10.05
N ARG A 71 3.44 -7.59 8.96
CA ARG A 71 2.86 -6.24 9.01
C ARG A 71 1.35 -6.26 9.23
N VAL A 72 0.88 -5.47 10.18
CA VAL A 72 -0.55 -5.19 10.44
C VAL A 72 -0.81 -3.70 10.24
N THR A 73 -2.02 -3.37 9.81
CA THR A 73 -2.50 -1.98 9.75
C THR A 73 -3.85 -1.86 10.44
N TRP A 74 -4.06 -0.75 11.13
CA TRP A 74 -5.33 -0.36 11.73
C TRP A 74 -5.82 0.92 11.04
N LEU A 75 -6.98 0.85 10.40
CA LEU A 75 -7.69 2.01 9.89
C LEU A 75 -8.70 2.46 10.96
N ASP A 76 -8.48 3.64 11.54
CA ASP A 76 -9.41 4.21 12.51
C ASP A 76 -10.71 4.72 11.83
N PRO A 77 -11.75 5.07 12.61
CA PRO A 77 -13.00 5.58 12.06
C PRO A 77 -12.86 6.94 11.38
N ASN A 78 -11.77 7.67 11.64
CA ASN A 78 -11.46 8.97 11.05
C ASN A 78 -10.65 8.85 9.75
N GLY A 79 -10.33 7.64 9.30
CA GLY A 79 -9.54 7.38 8.09
C GLY A 79 -8.03 7.37 8.29
N LYS A 80 -7.52 7.50 9.51
CA LYS A 80 -6.09 7.42 9.84
C LYS A 80 -5.64 5.95 9.85
N VAL A 81 -4.57 5.66 9.13
CA VAL A 81 -3.91 4.35 9.15
C VAL A 81 -2.76 4.35 10.14
N VAL A 82 -2.76 3.40 11.08
CA VAL A 82 -1.66 3.13 11.99
C VAL A 82 -1.02 1.80 11.59
N GLU A 83 0.29 1.80 11.37
CA GLU A 83 1.04 0.60 11.04
C GLU A 83 1.60 -0.08 12.30
N GLY A 84 1.71 -1.40 12.23
CA GLY A 84 2.25 -2.21 13.31
C GLY A 84 2.83 -3.54 12.82
N CYS A 85 3.33 -4.31 13.78
CA CYS A 85 3.80 -5.68 13.62
C CYS A 85 2.83 -6.66 14.27
N TYR A 86 2.61 -7.83 13.67
CA TYR A 86 1.83 -8.89 14.30
C TYR A 86 2.53 -10.25 14.31
N GLY A 87 2.17 -11.06 15.30
CA GLY A 87 2.53 -12.46 15.44
C GLY A 87 1.30 -13.32 15.74
N LEU A 88 1.36 -14.58 15.33
CA LEU A 88 0.36 -15.61 15.64
C LEU A 88 0.80 -16.39 16.88
N TYR A 89 -0.05 -16.46 17.89
CA TYR A 89 0.23 -17.16 19.14
C TYR A 89 -0.88 -18.14 19.48
N LYS A 90 -0.52 -19.24 20.15
CA LYS A 90 -1.46 -20.21 20.70
C LYS A 90 -1.54 -20.01 22.20
N LEU A 91 -2.71 -19.62 22.68
CA LEU A 91 -2.99 -19.47 24.11
C LEU A 91 -3.69 -20.73 24.64
N LYS A 92 -3.20 -21.28 25.74
CA LYS A 92 -3.84 -22.40 26.45
C LYS A 92 -4.84 -21.84 27.46
N LEU A 93 -6.10 -22.21 27.32
CA LEU A 93 -7.20 -21.94 28.26
C LEU A 93 -7.59 -23.24 28.97
N ALA A 94 -8.37 -23.12 30.05
CA ALA A 94 -8.90 -24.28 30.77
C ALA A 94 -9.76 -25.20 29.87
N THR A 95 -10.40 -24.63 28.85
CA THR A 95 -11.30 -25.32 27.91
C THR A 95 -10.63 -25.78 26.61
N GLY A 96 -9.34 -25.47 26.38
CA GLY A 96 -8.64 -25.83 25.15
C GLY A 96 -7.59 -24.81 24.71
N TYR A 97 -7.26 -24.79 23.41
CA TYR A 97 -6.33 -23.81 22.83
C TYR A 97 -7.07 -22.83 21.92
N VAL A 98 -6.67 -21.56 21.98
CA VAL A 98 -7.19 -20.50 21.09
C VAL A 98 -6.01 -19.84 20.37
N ASN A 99 -6.17 -19.63 19.06
CA ASN A 99 -5.20 -18.86 18.28
C ASN A 99 -5.54 -17.37 18.40
N ILE A 100 -4.55 -16.56 18.77
CA ILE A 100 -4.66 -15.11 18.89
C ILE A 100 -3.61 -14.43 18.02
N ILE A 101 -3.94 -13.22 17.59
CA ILE A 101 -3.02 -12.28 16.96
C ILE A 101 -2.61 -11.28 18.03
N ILE A 102 -1.32 -11.05 18.19
CA ILE A 102 -0.81 -9.93 19.00
C ILE A 102 -0.20 -8.92 18.04
N GLY A 103 -0.75 -7.71 18.02
CA GLY A 103 -0.29 -6.57 17.24
C GLY A 103 0.43 -5.54 18.11
N TYR A 104 1.60 -5.09 17.68
CA TYR A 104 2.40 -4.01 18.26
C TYR A 104 2.43 -2.85 17.28
N PHE A 105 1.84 -1.72 17.63
CA PHE A 105 1.70 -0.59 16.73
C PHE A 105 2.77 0.48 16.99
N ALA A 106 3.03 1.32 16.00
CA ALA A 106 4.03 2.38 16.08
C ALA A 106 3.73 3.44 17.16
N ASP A 107 2.48 3.56 17.58
CA ASP A 107 2.03 4.42 18.68
C ASP A 107 2.21 3.79 20.08
N LEU A 108 2.97 2.68 20.16
CA LEU A 108 3.21 1.90 21.37
C LEU A 108 1.97 1.19 21.92
N THR A 109 0.87 1.15 21.16
CA THR A 109 -0.28 0.35 21.56
C THR A 109 -0.06 -1.13 21.24
N LEU A 110 -0.62 -1.97 22.11
CA LEU A 110 -0.64 -3.42 21.95
C LEU A 110 -2.10 -3.86 21.87
N GLN A 111 -2.43 -4.68 20.86
CA GLN A 111 -3.74 -5.30 20.77
C GLN A 111 -3.65 -6.82 20.64
N VAL A 112 -4.55 -7.49 21.35
CA VAL A 112 -4.75 -8.95 21.25
C VAL A 112 -6.09 -9.19 20.59
N ILE A 113 -6.07 -9.80 19.42
CA ILE A 113 -7.25 -10.02 18.60
C ILE A 113 -7.43 -11.52 18.41
N PRO A 114 -8.58 -12.11 18.78
CA PRO A 114 -8.82 -13.52 18.53
C PRO A 114 -8.86 -13.78 17.02
N LEU A 115 -8.22 -14.87 16.56
CA LEU A 115 -8.15 -15.16 15.13
C LEU A 115 -9.56 -15.33 14.50
N SER A 116 -10.55 -15.73 15.29
CA SER A 116 -11.95 -15.86 14.88
C SER A 116 -12.63 -14.55 14.47
N ALA A 117 -12.08 -13.40 14.87
CA ALA A 117 -12.56 -12.08 14.43
C ALA A 117 -12.22 -11.79 12.96
N PHE A 118 -11.22 -12.49 12.41
CA PHE A 118 -10.78 -12.27 11.05
C PHE A 118 -11.57 -13.10 10.04
N ARG A 119 -11.74 -12.53 8.85
CA ARG A 119 -12.19 -13.22 7.65
C ARG A 119 -11.01 -13.33 6.70
N MET A 120 -10.86 -14.51 6.08
CA MET A 120 -9.88 -14.73 5.03
C MET A 120 -10.32 -13.92 3.81
N VAL A 121 -9.41 -13.09 3.28
CA VAL A 121 -9.65 -12.39 2.02
C VAL A 121 -8.92 -13.17 0.94
N ARG A 122 -9.67 -13.64 -0.07
CA ARG A 122 -9.07 -14.23 -1.26
C ARG A 122 -8.60 -13.09 -2.13
N ALA A 123 -7.31 -13.04 -2.48
CA ALA A 123 -6.89 -12.20 -3.58
C ALA A 123 -7.55 -12.71 -4.87
N ILE A 124 -8.18 -11.79 -5.59
CA ILE A 124 -8.77 -12.01 -6.91
C ILE A 124 -7.71 -11.58 -7.93
#